data_AF-A0A7C3CJD8-F1
#
_entry.id   AF-A0A7C3CJD8-F1
#
_cell.length_a   1.000
_cell.length_b   1.000
_cell.length_c   1.000
_cell.angle_alpha   90.00
_cell.angle_beta   90.00
_cell.angle_gamma   90.00
#
_symmetry.space_group_name_H-M   'P 1'
#
loop_
_entity.id
_entity.type
_entity.pdbx_description
1 polymer ?
#
loop_
_entity_poly.entity_id
_entity_poly.type
_entity_poly.pdbx_seq_one_letter_code
_entity_poly.pdbx_strand_id
1 'polypeptide(L)'
;MRNTKGCLSISLLQYRVVPGAGKENLERLLALTERAPGEWLVAPELALTGYAPFSRDEALGLLEELRRALGASGKKLLFGHPVWREDRIFNGVYLLSGERLELVAEKRALFPGLDPGAGFSPGRISEIFELEEGLFSGVLLCYELRFPEFARRLVSRGAGVLLVLAQWPESRREHLLLLARARAVENQVFVVVANALGRAGEAELCGESLAISPRGEILAHAGREETVLTVELDPEKLAASRRLFNTSASPPPTPPEEKIKTLPELLSEVFRRRCLGHRMVFTNGCFDLLHAGHVSYLYEARSLGDFLVVGLNSDASVRRIKGPERPINPERERALVLASLACVDYVVIFEEDTPERLIRALSPEILVKGADWPEDKIVGADFVKARGGRVVRLPFRFQVSTTRIIERIRRPDSPDQKPAD
;
A
#
# COMPACT_ATOMS: atom_id res chain seq x y z
N MET A 1 0.16 13.32 36.76
CA MET A 1 1.16 12.26 36.97
C MET A 1 0.77 11.07 36.09
N ARG A 2 1.42 10.88 34.94
CA ARG A 2 1.19 9.67 34.12
C ARG A 2 2.02 8.56 34.76
N ASN A 3 1.35 7.51 35.25
CA ASN A 3 1.99 6.34 35.81
C ASN A 3 2.88 5.74 34.70
N THR A 4 4.18 5.60 34.95
CA THR A 4 5.11 4.91 34.05
C THR A 4 4.63 3.46 33.92
N LYS A 5 3.91 3.16 32.82
CA LYS A 5 3.49 1.80 32.51
C LYS A 5 4.73 0.94 32.32
N GLY A 6 4.69 -0.29 32.85
CA GLY A 6 5.75 -1.27 32.69
C GLY A 6 5.96 -1.63 31.22
N CYS A 7 7.03 -2.37 30.94
CA CYS A 7 7.26 -2.89 29.60
C CYS A 7 6.10 -3.77 29.12
N LEU A 8 5.80 -3.70 27.83
CA LEU A 8 4.89 -4.63 27.17
C LEU A 8 5.61 -5.92 26.81
N SER A 9 5.13 -7.02 27.36
CA SER A 9 5.62 -8.36 27.03
C SER A 9 4.94 -8.93 25.79
N ILE A 10 5.74 -9.33 24.78
CA ILE A 10 5.27 -10.04 23.58
C ILE A 10 6.02 -11.37 23.43
N SER A 11 5.28 -12.45 23.21
CA SER A 11 5.83 -13.78 22.92
C SER A 11 5.71 -14.13 21.42
N LEU A 12 6.84 -14.49 20.81
CA LEU A 12 6.92 -14.93 19.42
C LEU A 12 6.91 -16.45 19.37
N LEU A 13 5.96 -17.00 18.62
CA LEU A 13 5.77 -18.43 18.48
C LEU A 13 6.47 -18.90 17.21
N GLN A 14 7.71 -19.37 17.35
CA GLN A 14 8.47 -19.94 16.24
C GLN A 14 8.29 -21.45 16.22
N TYR A 15 7.66 -21.98 15.18
CA TYR A 15 7.43 -23.42 15.05
C TYR A 15 7.36 -23.87 13.61
N ARG A 16 7.40 -25.19 13.40
CA ARG A 16 7.27 -25.79 12.08
C ARG A 16 5.82 -25.73 11.61
N VAL A 17 5.58 -24.92 10.59
CA VAL A 17 4.31 -24.94 9.85
C VAL A 17 4.42 -25.98 8.75
N VAL A 18 3.57 -27.01 8.81
CA VAL A 18 3.52 -28.09 7.83
C VAL A 18 2.40 -27.78 6.81
N PRO A 19 2.71 -27.50 5.53
CA PRO A 19 1.70 -27.14 4.54
C PRO A 19 0.61 -28.21 4.41
N GLY A 20 -0.66 -27.81 4.51
CA GLY A 20 -1.81 -28.70 4.39
C GLY A 20 -2.18 -29.47 5.67
N ALA A 21 -1.33 -29.49 6.70
CA ALA A 21 -1.58 -30.21 7.95
C ALA A 21 -2.25 -29.32 9.00
N GLY A 22 -3.43 -28.78 8.66
CA GLY A 22 -4.13 -27.77 9.46
C GLY A 22 -4.29 -28.10 10.95
N LYS A 23 -4.76 -29.32 11.26
CA LYS A 23 -4.96 -29.78 12.64
C LYS A 23 -3.66 -29.91 13.41
N GLU A 24 -2.61 -30.45 12.77
CA GLU A 24 -1.29 -30.63 13.38
C GLU A 24 -0.65 -29.27 13.70
N ASN A 25 -0.80 -28.29 12.81
CA ASN A 25 -0.33 -26.92 13.04
C ASN A 25 -1.11 -26.23 14.16
N LEU A 26 -2.43 -26.47 14.24
CA LEU A 26 -3.27 -25.96 15.32
C LEU A 26 -2.85 -26.52 16.68
N GLU A 27 -2.64 -27.84 16.78
CA GLU A 27 -2.17 -28.50 18.01
C GLU A 27 -0.81 -27.94 18.47
N ARG A 28 0.14 -27.75 17.54
CA ARG A 28 1.44 -27.11 17.84
C ARG A 28 1.27 -25.68 18.34
N LEU A 29 0.45 -24.89 17.65
CA LEU A 29 0.19 -23.51 18.03
C LEU A 29 -0.38 -23.42 19.45
N LEU A 30 -1.38 -24.24 19.77
CA LEU A 30 -1.99 -24.29 21.09
C LEU A 30 -0.97 -24.69 22.17
N ALA A 31 -0.17 -25.72 21.94
CA ALA A 31 0.87 -26.14 22.90
C ALA A 31 1.91 -25.03 23.17
N LEU A 32 2.24 -24.20 22.18
CA LEU A 32 3.14 -23.06 22.35
C LEU A 32 2.47 -21.89 23.07
N THR A 33 1.17 -21.66 22.82
CA THR A 33 0.42 -20.60 23.52
C THR A 33 0.30 -20.86 25.02
N GLU A 34 0.16 -22.13 25.44
CA GLU A 34 0.14 -22.54 26.85
C GLU A 34 1.49 -22.30 27.54
N ARG A 35 2.59 -22.52 26.82
CA ARG A 35 3.96 -22.31 27.32
C ARG A 35 4.38 -20.84 27.35
N ALA A 36 3.66 -19.97 26.64
CA ALA A 36 4.03 -18.57 26.52
C ALA A 36 3.68 -17.78 27.79
N PRO A 37 4.64 -17.03 28.38
CA PRO A 37 4.41 -16.33 29.65
C PRO A 37 3.53 -15.08 29.49
N GLY A 38 3.61 -14.38 28.34
CA GLY A 38 2.92 -13.11 28.11
C GLY A 38 1.48 -13.23 27.61
N GLU A 39 0.71 -12.15 27.71
CA GLU A 39 -0.65 -12.04 27.16
C GLU A 39 -0.63 -11.96 25.63
N TRP A 40 0.27 -11.14 25.08
CA TRP A 40 0.40 -10.92 23.65
C TRP A 40 1.27 -11.98 23.00
N LEU A 41 0.68 -12.71 22.04
CA LEU A 41 1.30 -13.78 21.29
C LEU A 41 1.29 -13.43 19.80
N VAL A 42 2.39 -13.69 19.10
CA VAL A 42 2.48 -13.50 17.65
C VAL A 42 2.96 -14.78 17.00
N ALA A 43 2.11 -15.38 16.18
CA ALA A 43 2.42 -16.54 15.36
C ALA A 43 2.75 -16.12 13.91
N PRO A 44 3.38 -16.99 13.11
CA PRO A 44 3.86 -16.66 11.77
C PRO A 44 2.75 -16.40 10.74
N GLU A 45 3.16 -16.01 9.53
CA GLU A 45 2.29 -15.95 8.35
C GLU A 45 1.70 -17.35 8.05
N LEU A 46 0.43 -17.41 7.64
CA LEU A 46 -0.29 -18.66 7.33
C LEU A 46 -0.03 -19.77 8.37
N ALA A 47 -0.15 -19.42 9.64
CA ALA A 47 0.20 -20.20 10.82
C ALA A 47 -0.46 -21.59 10.86
N LEU A 48 -1.67 -21.72 10.33
CA LEU A 48 -2.43 -22.96 10.37
C LEU A 48 -2.33 -23.76 9.06
N THR A 49 -2.33 -23.09 7.91
CA THR A 49 -2.44 -23.77 6.61
C THR A 49 -1.10 -23.99 5.91
N GLY A 50 -0.12 -23.12 6.18
CA GLY A 50 1.04 -22.95 5.31
C GLY A 50 0.65 -22.58 3.87
N TYR A 51 1.61 -22.73 2.96
CA TYR A 51 1.44 -22.53 1.52
C TYR A 51 0.96 -23.80 0.82
N ALA A 52 -0.24 -24.28 1.16
CA ALA A 52 -0.91 -25.42 0.52
C ALA A 52 -2.32 -25.05 0.04
N PRO A 53 -2.87 -25.75 -0.97
CA PRO A 53 -4.29 -25.64 -1.30
C PRO A 53 -5.15 -25.95 -0.08
N PHE A 54 -6.18 -25.13 0.15
CA PHE A 54 -7.11 -25.28 1.27
C PHE A 54 -8.53 -24.95 0.84
N SER A 55 -9.51 -25.71 1.31
CA SER A 55 -10.91 -25.35 1.11
C SER A 55 -11.34 -24.26 2.11
N ARG A 56 -12.39 -23.51 1.74
CA ARG A 56 -13.00 -22.51 2.62
C ARG A 56 -13.47 -23.13 3.94
N ASP A 57 -14.12 -24.28 3.87
CA ASP A 57 -14.72 -24.94 5.03
C ASP A 57 -13.66 -25.45 6.02
N GLU A 58 -12.58 -26.05 5.51
CA GLU A 58 -11.46 -26.48 6.36
C GLU A 58 -10.80 -25.27 7.05
N ALA A 59 -10.57 -24.18 6.32
CA ALA A 59 -9.94 -22.99 6.89
C ALA A 59 -10.83 -22.30 7.94
N LEU A 60 -12.15 -22.22 7.72
CA LEU A 60 -13.09 -21.68 8.69
C LEU A 60 -13.23 -22.61 9.91
N GLY A 61 -13.20 -23.93 9.71
CA GLY A 61 -13.21 -24.91 10.79
C GLY A 61 -12.03 -24.74 11.74
N LEU A 62 -10.81 -24.60 11.20
CA LEU A 62 -9.61 -24.35 12.01
C LEU A 62 -9.67 -23.03 12.78
N LEU A 63 -10.17 -21.96 12.16
CA LEU A 63 -10.36 -20.67 12.85
C LEU A 63 -11.31 -20.81 14.04
N GLU A 64 -12.41 -21.53 13.84
CA GLU A 64 -13.42 -21.72 14.88
C GLU A 64 -12.91 -22.63 16.02
N GLU A 65 -12.14 -23.68 15.71
CA GLU A 65 -11.47 -24.51 16.71
C GLU A 65 -10.45 -23.70 17.54
N LEU A 66 -9.61 -22.89 16.87
CA LEU A 66 -8.66 -21.99 17.55
C LEU A 66 -9.38 -20.97 18.45
N ARG A 67 -10.46 -20.37 17.94
CA ARG A 67 -11.28 -19.39 18.66
C ARG A 67 -11.85 -19.98 19.94
N ARG A 68 -12.43 -21.20 19.88
CA ARG A 68 -12.95 -21.90 21.06
C ARG A 68 -11.86 -22.29 22.06
N ALA A 69 -10.70 -22.75 21.56
CA ALA A 69 -9.61 -23.19 22.42
C ALA A 69 -8.97 -22.03 23.20
N LEU A 70 -8.77 -20.87 22.56
CA LEU A 70 -8.09 -19.73 23.18
C LEU A 70 -9.02 -18.65 23.72
N GLY A 71 -10.32 -18.69 23.41
CA GLY A 71 -11.24 -17.60 23.73
C GLY A 71 -11.42 -17.32 25.22
N ALA A 72 -11.17 -18.31 26.09
CA ALA A 72 -11.19 -18.16 27.54
C ALA A 72 -9.78 -18.07 28.18
N SER A 73 -8.71 -18.12 27.39
CA SER A 73 -7.32 -18.19 27.90
C SER A 73 -6.79 -16.86 28.47
N GLY A 74 -7.47 -15.75 28.17
CA GLY A 74 -6.96 -14.39 28.43
C GLY A 74 -5.81 -13.98 27.51
N LYS A 75 -5.32 -14.85 26.63
CA LYS A 75 -4.27 -14.53 25.65
C LYS A 75 -4.85 -13.71 24.49
N LYS A 76 -4.00 -12.85 23.92
CA LYS A 76 -4.25 -12.14 22.66
C LYS A 76 -3.30 -12.68 21.60
N LEU A 77 -3.83 -13.31 20.57
CA LEU A 77 -3.04 -13.97 19.53
C LEU A 77 -3.18 -13.25 18.19
N LEU A 78 -2.06 -12.80 17.65
CA LEU A 78 -1.94 -12.39 16.25
C LEU A 78 -1.40 -13.55 15.42
N PHE A 79 -2.08 -13.90 14.32
CA PHE A 79 -1.64 -15.02 13.48
C PHE A 79 -2.08 -14.85 12.03
N GLY A 80 -1.28 -15.36 11.09
CA GLY A 80 -1.62 -15.35 9.68
C GLY A 80 -2.55 -16.49 9.32
N HIS A 81 -3.60 -16.23 8.53
CA HIS A 81 -4.52 -17.26 8.02
C HIS A 81 -5.22 -16.77 6.74
N PRO A 82 -5.63 -17.66 5.82
CA PRO A 82 -6.37 -17.26 4.63
C PRO A 82 -7.75 -16.66 4.96
N VAL A 83 -8.18 -15.69 4.14
CA VAL A 83 -9.47 -14.99 4.24
C VAL A 83 -10.23 -15.17 2.93
N TRP A 84 -11.45 -15.68 3.01
CA TRP A 84 -12.36 -15.74 1.85
C TRP A 84 -13.29 -14.54 1.84
N ARG A 85 -13.34 -13.86 0.69
CA ARG A 85 -14.34 -12.83 0.40
C ARG A 85 -14.80 -13.02 -1.04
N GLU A 86 -16.07 -13.37 -1.20
CA GLU A 86 -16.64 -13.73 -2.50
C GLU A 86 -15.79 -14.84 -3.17
N ASP A 87 -15.40 -14.65 -4.42
CA ASP A 87 -14.59 -15.60 -5.20
C ASP A 87 -13.08 -15.40 -5.04
N ARG A 88 -12.65 -14.66 -4.01
CA ARG A 88 -11.23 -14.30 -3.80
C ARG A 88 -10.72 -14.74 -2.44
N ILE A 89 -9.46 -15.15 -2.43
CA ILE A 89 -8.72 -15.55 -1.23
C ILE A 89 -7.64 -14.52 -0.96
N PHE A 90 -7.48 -14.11 0.29
CA PHE A 90 -6.45 -13.16 0.72
C PHE A 90 -5.60 -13.80 1.81
N ASN A 91 -4.32 -13.47 1.84
CA ASN A 91 -3.44 -13.83 2.94
C ASN A 91 -3.64 -12.78 4.04
N GLY A 92 -4.33 -13.14 5.12
CA GLY A 92 -4.77 -12.22 6.16
C GLY A 92 -4.07 -12.45 7.49
N VAL A 93 -4.24 -11.49 8.40
CA VAL A 93 -3.83 -11.58 9.79
C VAL A 93 -5.01 -11.31 10.68
N TYR A 94 -5.29 -12.25 11.57
CA TYR A 94 -6.32 -12.13 12.57
C TYR A 94 -5.72 -11.78 13.92
N LEU A 95 -6.42 -10.94 14.67
CA LEU A 95 -6.26 -10.73 16.10
C LEU A 95 -7.40 -11.47 16.81
N LEU A 96 -7.05 -12.49 17.59
CA LEU A 96 -7.96 -13.15 18.52
C LEU A 96 -7.74 -12.56 19.91
N SER A 97 -8.79 -11.98 20.49
CA SER A 97 -8.78 -11.44 21.86
C SER A 97 -10.07 -11.83 22.57
N GLY A 98 -9.97 -12.79 23.49
CA GLY A 98 -11.15 -13.50 23.97
C GLY A 98 -11.82 -14.24 22.82
N GLU A 99 -13.16 -14.23 22.76
CA GLU A 99 -13.92 -14.85 21.67
C GLU A 99 -13.96 -14.00 20.37
N ARG A 100 -13.46 -12.76 20.40
CA ARG A 100 -13.49 -11.84 19.26
C ARG A 100 -12.32 -12.12 18.32
N LEU A 101 -12.65 -12.41 17.06
CA LEU A 101 -11.70 -12.57 15.96
C LEU A 101 -11.83 -11.36 15.02
N GLU A 102 -10.76 -10.59 14.87
CA GLU A 102 -10.72 -9.37 14.05
C GLU A 102 -9.68 -9.48 12.96
N LEU A 103 -10.04 -9.14 11.71
CA LEU A 103 -9.12 -9.08 10.59
C LEU A 103 -8.40 -7.73 10.60
N VAL A 104 -7.10 -7.71 10.91
CA VAL A 104 -6.32 -6.47 11.08
C VAL A 104 -5.45 -6.11 9.87
N ALA A 105 -5.12 -7.10 9.03
CA ALA A 105 -4.34 -6.87 7.82
C ALA A 105 -4.62 -7.93 6.74
N GLU A 106 -4.41 -7.54 5.48
CA GLU A 106 -4.32 -8.44 4.32
C GLU A 106 -3.05 -8.10 3.54
N LYS A 107 -2.38 -9.12 2.98
CA LYS A 107 -1.14 -8.95 2.22
C LYS A 107 -1.39 -8.17 0.93
N ARG A 108 -0.79 -6.98 0.81
CA ARG A 108 -0.97 -6.09 -0.34
C ARG A 108 0.04 -6.39 -1.45
N ALA A 109 1.31 -6.61 -1.07
CA ALA A 109 2.34 -7.03 -2.00
C ALA A 109 2.52 -8.55 -1.96
N LEU A 110 2.05 -9.20 -3.02
CA LEU A 110 2.19 -10.65 -3.19
C LEU A 110 3.64 -11.00 -3.56
N PHE A 111 4.18 -12.03 -2.94
CA PHE A 111 5.44 -12.64 -3.34
C PHE A 111 5.26 -13.29 -4.72
N PRO A 112 6.05 -12.90 -5.74
CA PRO A 112 5.89 -13.38 -7.10
C PRO A 112 5.94 -14.92 -7.20
N GLY A 113 5.05 -15.48 -8.01
CA GLY A 113 4.95 -16.94 -8.21
C GLY A 113 4.21 -17.65 -7.09
N LEU A 114 4.71 -17.59 -5.85
CA LEU A 114 4.18 -18.38 -4.73
C LEU A 114 2.77 -17.94 -4.30
N ASP A 115 2.57 -16.65 -4.00
CA ASP A 115 1.28 -16.17 -3.52
C ASP A 115 0.19 -16.29 -4.60
N PRO A 116 0.40 -15.84 -5.87
CA PRO A 116 -0.56 -16.09 -6.94
C PRO A 116 -0.77 -17.57 -7.23
N GLY A 117 0.28 -18.39 -7.15
CA GLY A 117 0.20 -19.84 -7.33
C GLY A 117 -0.64 -20.56 -6.28
N ALA A 118 -0.70 -20.01 -5.06
CA ALA A 118 -1.60 -20.45 -4.00
C ALA A 118 -3.01 -19.83 -4.09
N GLY A 119 -3.31 -19.03 -5.12
CA GLY A 119 -4.61 -18.41 -5.35
C GLY A 119 -4.85 -17.11 -4.58
N PHE A 120 -3.82 -16.53 -3.93
CA PHE A 120 -3.99 -15.30 -3.18
C PHE A 120 -4.12 -14.07 -4.09
N SER A 121 -5.01 -13.19 -3.66
CA SER A 121 -5.28 -11.89 -4.24
C SER A 121 -4.61 -10.77 -3.43
N PRO A 122 -4.20 -9.65 -4.06
CA PRO A 122 -3.73 -8.48 -3.34
C PRO A 122 -4.82 -7.91 -2.42
N GLY A 123 -4.52 -7.84 -1.13
CA GLY A 123 -5.35 -7.29 -0.09
C GLY A 123 -5.40 -5.77 -0.06
N ARG A 124 -6.29 -5.22 0.77
CA ARG A 124 -6.43 -3.76 0.97
C ARG A 124 -6.46 -3.34 2.44
N ILE A 125 -6.73 -4.27 3.35
CA ILE A 125 -6.82 -3.99 4.78
C ILE A 125 -5.42 -3.81 5.37
N SER A 126 -5.20 -2.70 6.05
CA SER A 126 -3.96 -2.40 6.76
C SER A 126 -4.25 -1.32 7.80
N GLU A 127 -4.70 -1.79 8.97
CA GLU A 127 -5.00 -0.94 10.11
C GLU A 127 -3.85 -0.92 11.10
N ILE A 128 -3.86 0.09 11.97
CA ILE A 128 -3.09 0.07 13.21
C ILE A 128 -4.04 -0.26 14.36
N PHE A 129 -3.55 -0.94 15.38
CA PHE A 129 -4.33 -1.27 16.57
C PHE A 129 -3.52 -1.02 17.83
N GLU A 130 -4.20 -0.79 18.94
CA GLU A 130 -3.57 -0.49 20.22
C GLU A 130 -3.14 -1.80 20.91
N LEU A 131 -1.87 -1.87 21.32
CA LEU A 131 -1.33 -3.00 22.10
C LEU A 131 -1.53 -2.78 23.60
N GLU A 132 -1.29 -1.55 24.02
CA GLU A 132 -1.51 -1.00 25.35
C GLU A 132 -1.72 0.51 25.20
N GLU A 133 -2.23 1.17 26.25
CA GLU A 133 -2.55 2.60 26.21
C GLU A 133 -1.41 3.46 25.63
N GLY A 134 -1.65 4.02 24.45
CA GLY A 134 -0.72 4.91 23.76
C GLY A 134 0.39 4.22 22.95
N LEU A 135 0.46 2.88 22.91
CA LEU A 135 1.37 2.12 22.06
C LEU A 135 0.58 1.36 20.98
N PHE A 136 0.76 1.79 19.74
CA PHE A 136 0.07 1.22 18.58
C PHE A 136 0.99 0.32 17.75
N SER A 137 0.41 -0.72 17.17
CA SER A 137 1.07 -1.65 16.27
C SER A 137 0.52 -1.55 14.85
N GLY A 138 1.39 -1.73 13.87
CA GLY A 138 1.03 -2.04 12.49
C GLY A 138 1.61 -3.38 12.05
N VAL A 139 1.01 -4.01 11.05
CA VAL A 139 1.39 -5.35 10.56
C VAL A 139 2.02 -5.28 9.17
N LEU A 140 3.11 -6.02 8.99
CA LEU A 140 3.71 -6.33 7.69
C LEU A 140 3.68 -7.84 7.46
N LEU A 141 3.25 -8.26 6.27
CA LEU A 141 3.19 -9.67 5.89
C LEU A 141 4.39 -10.05 5.01
N CYS A 142 5.35 -10.75 5.62
CA CYS A 142 6.49 -11.39 4.96
C CYS A 142 7.15 -10.49 3.90
N TYR A 143 6.85 -10.73 2.62
CA TYR A 143 7.38 -9.99 1.47
C TYR A 143 7.23 -8.46 1.59
N GLU A 144 6.20 -7.96 2.29
CA GLU A 144 6.01 -6.53 2.54
C GLU A 144 7.18 -5.88 3.30
N LEU A 145 7.98 -6.64 4.06
CA LEU A 145 9.18 -6.14 4.72
C LEU A 145 10.17 -5.52 3.73
N ARG A 146 10.17 -5.93 2.46
CA ARG A 146 11.04 -5.38 1.41
C ARG A 146 10.69 -3.96 0.98
N PHE A 147 9.47 -3.51 1.26
CA PHE A 147 8.94 -2.22 0.79
C PHE A 147 8.90 -1.22 1.96
N PRO A 148 9.87 -0.30 2.07
CA PRO A 148 9.88 0.70 3.15
C PRO A 148 8.58 1.51 3.19
N GLU A 149 7.92 1.73 2.06
CA GLU A 149 6.70 2.52 1.92
C GLU A 149 5.54 1.98 2.78
N PHE A 150 5.43 0.66 2.94
CA PHE A 150 4.41 0.07 3.80
C PHE A 150 4.66 0.36 5.27
N ALA A 151 5.92 0.21 5.72
CA ALA A 151 6.31 0.57 7.07
C ALA A 151 6.12 2.07 7.33
N ARG A 152 6.59 2.93 6.41
CA ARG A 152 6.40 4.38 6.47
C ARG A 152 4.93 4.76 6.65
N ARG A 153 4.03 4.14 5.90
CA ARG A 153 2.59 4.41 5.99
C ARG A 153 2.03 4.06 7.36
N LEU A 154 2.37 2.90 7.93
CA LEU A 154 1.92 2.49 9.27
C LEU A 154 2.45 3.43 10.35
N VAL A 155 3.74 3.78 10.27
CA VAL A 155 4.41 4.65 11.23
C VAL A 155 3.84 6.07 11.18
N SER A 156 3.55 6.60 9.99
CA SER A 156 2.90 7.91 9.82
C SER A 156 1.49 7.98 10.43
N ARG A 157 0.84 6.83 10.65
CA ARG A 157 -0.47 6.72 11.33
C ARG A 157 -0.34 6.58 12.85
N GLY A 158 0.88 6.43 13.37
CA GLY A 158 1.14 6.36 14.81
C GLY A 158 1.74 5.05 15.31
N ALA A 159 2.00 4.06 14.44
CA ALA A 159 2.61 2.80 14.86
C ALA A 159 3.95 3.05 15.58
N GLY A 160 4.07 2.51 16.80
CA GLY A 160 5.30 2.43 17.59
C GLY A 160 5.95 1.05 17.56
N VAL A 161 5.20 0.04 17.11
CA VAL A 161 5.64 -1.34 16.89
C VAL A 161 5.25 -1.78 15.48
N LEU A 162 6.15 -2.44 14.78
CA LEU A 162 5.85 -3.16 13.54
C LEU A 162 5.95 -4.65 13.80
N LEU A 163 4.82 -5.35 13.72
CA LEU A 163 4.75 -6.80 13.80
C LEU A 163 4.90 -7.38 12.39
N VAL A 164 5.90 -8.22 12.18
CA VAL A 164 6.18 -8.87 10.91
C VAL A 164 5.87 -10.35 11.05
N LEU A 165 4.82 -10.81 10.37
CA LEU A 165 4.46 -12.23 10.33
C LEU A 165 5.02 -12.80 9.03
N ALA A 166 5.82 -13.87 9.12
CA ALA A 166 6.58 -14.35 7.98
C ALA A 166 6.68 -15.87 7.86
N GLN A 167 6.77 -16.35 6.62
CA GLN A 167 7.41 -17.60 6.24
C GLN A 167 8.60 -17.29 5.32
N TRP A 168 9.69 -16.80 5.92
CA TRP A 168 10.86 -16.32 5.20
C TRP A 168 11.92 -17.42 5.00
N PRO A 169 12.46 -17.57 3.78
CA PRO A 169 13.33 -18.69 3.46
C PRO A 169 14.80 -18.49 3.83
N GLU A 170 15.47 -19.60 4.12
CA GLU A 170 16.90 -19.69 4.46
C GLU A 170 17.81 -19.03 3.43
N SER A 171 17.54 -19.25 2.14
CA SER A 171 18.32 -18.63 1.05
C SER A 171 18.36 -17.10 1.07
N ARG A 172 17.48 -16.46 1.85
CA ARG A 172 17.39 -15.00 1.99
C ARG A 172 17.41 -14.57 3.47
N ARG A 173 17.98 -15.39 4.36
CA ARG A 173 18.09 -15.14 5.81
C ARG A 173 18.69 -13.76 6.10
N GLU A 174 19.82 -13.42 5.49
CA GLU A 174 20.49 -12.12 5.72
C GLU A 174 19.59 -10.93 5.32
N HIS A 175 18.70 -11.10 4.34
CA HIS A 175 17.73 -10.07 4.00
C HIS A 175 16.70 -9.85 5.10
N LEU A 176 16.24 -10.91 5.79
CA LEU A 176 15.30 -10.78 6.91
C LEU A 176 15.92 -9.93 8.03
N LEU A 177 17.13 -10.30 8.45
CA LEU A 177 17.85 -9.65 9.55
C LEU A 177 18.17 -8.19 9.22
N LEU A 178 18.70 -7.93 8.01
CA LEU A 178 19.05 -6.58 7.58
C LEU A 178 17.81 -5.69 7.45
N LEU A 179 16.77 -6.16 6.76
CA LEU A 179 15.58 -5.34 6.52
C LEU A 179 14.83 -5.06 7.81
N ALA A 180 14.67 -6.04 8.71
CA ALA A 180 14.01 -5.81 10.00
C ALA A 180 14.75 -4.73 10.82
N ARG A 181 16.08 -4.76 10.86
CA ARG A 181 16.89 -3.73 11.53
C ARG A 181 16.78 -2.37 10.85
N ALA A 182 16.80 -2.34 9.52
CA ALA A 182 16.62 -1.11 8.75
C ALA A 182 15.26 -0.47 9.06
N ARG A 183 14.16 -1.25 9.06
CA ARG A 183 12.82 -0.76 9.41
C ARG A 183 12.76 -0.17 10.81
N ALA A 184 13.44 -0.78 11.78
CA ALA A 184 13.46 -0.28 13.15
C ALA A 184 14.17 1.08 13.23
N VAL A 185 15.35 1.20 12.61
CA VAL A 185 16.18 2.41 12.67
C VAL A 185 15.58 3.56 11.87
N GLU A 186 15.18 3.33 10.62
CA GLU A 186 14.69 4.41 9.73
C GLU A 186 13.35 5.00 10.20
N ASN A 187 12.57 4.23 10.95
CA ASN A 187 11.26 4.63 11.46
C ASN A 187 11.24 4.93 12.96
N GLN A 188 12.30 4.56 13.68
CA GLN A 188 12.41 4.67 15.13
C GLN A 188 11.23 4.03 15.83
N VAL A 189 11.05 2.74 15.56
CA VAL A 189 10.00 1.88 16.11
C VAL A 189 10.58 0.55 16.54
N PHE A 190 9.88 -0.16 17.41
CA PHE A 190 10.18 -1.58 17.62
C PHE A 190 9.81 -2.35 16.35
N VAL A 191 10.64 -3.32 15.98
CA VAL A 191 10.30 -4.31 14.94
C VAL A 191 10.37 -5.67 15.56
N VAL A 192 9.30 -6.43 15.43
CA VAL A 192 9.13 -7.73 16.05
C VAL A 192 8.69 -8.71 14.97
N VAL A 193 9.47 -9.75 14.75
CA VAL A 193 9.31 -10.68 13.63
C VAL A 193 9.01 -12.07 14.18
N ALA A 194 7.83 -12.59 13.85
CA ALA A 194 7.47 -13.99 14.07
C ALA A 194 7.60 -14.74 12.74
N ASN A 195 8.62 -15.57 12.62
CA ASN A 195 8.91 -16.34 11.42
C ASN A 195 8.76 -17.84 11.67
N ALA A 196 8.24 -18.57 10.68
CA ALA A 196 8.05 -20.01 10.79
C ALA A 196 9.34 -20.80 10.50
N LEU A 197 9.36 -22.05 10.99
CA LEU A 197 10.19 -23.12 10.48
C LEU A 197 9.37 -23.98 9.50
N GLY A 198 10.03 -24.88 8.76
CA GLY A 198 9.36 -25.76 7.80
C GLY A 198 9.65 -25.39 6.36
N ARG A 199 8.64 -25.45 5.49
CA ARG A 199 8.79 -25.18 4.06
C ARG A 199 7.63 -24.35 3.53
N ALA A 200 7.93 -23.45 2.58
CA ALA A 200 6.96 -22.75 1.76
C ALA A 200 7.26 -23.02 0.28
N GLY A 201 6.41 -23.82 -0.37
CA GLY A 201 6.77 -24.44 -1.65
C GLY A 201 8.02 -25.30 -1.49
N GLU A 202 9.02 -25.09 -2.34
CA GLU A 202 10.29 -25.82 -2.29
C GLU A 202 11.30 -25.24 -1.27
N ALA A 203 11.06 -24.01 -0.80
CA ALA A 203 12.01 -23.27 0.02
C ALA A 203 11.92 -23.67 1.50
N GLU A 204 13.07 -23.95 2.12
CA GLU A 204 13.19 -24.14 3.56
C GLU A 204 13.15 -22.78 4.29
N LEU A 205 12.45 -22.74 5.42
CA LEU A 205 12.27 -21.53 6.23
C LEU A 205 13.32 -21.45 7.35
N CYS A 206 13.86 -20.26 7.60
CA CYS A 206 15.00 -20.11 8.52
C CYS A 206 14.63 -20.06 10.01
N GLY A 207 13.37 -19.82 10.38
CA GLY A 207 13.06 -19.40 11.75
C GLY A 207 13.67 -18.03 12.01
N GLU A 208 14.61 -17.89 12.95
CA GLU A 208 15.30 -16.63 13.26
C GLU A 208 14.32 -15.49 13.63
N SER A 209 13.24 -15.82 14.33
CA SER A 209 12.32 -14.82 14.90
C SER A 209 13.10 -13.86 15.81
N LEU A 210 12.82 -12.56 15.74
CA LEU A 210 13.64 -11.56 16.40
C LEU A 210 12.85 -10.31 16.79
N ALA A 211 13.36 -9.59 17.78
CA ALA A 211 12.85 -8.30 18.20
C ALA A 211 13.98 -7.27 18.25
N ILE A 212 13.70 -6.07 17.74
CA ILE A 212 14.69 -5.01 17.53
C ILE A 212 14.18 -3.71 18.13
N SER A 213 15.06 -2.99 18.83
CA SER A 213 14.77 -1.69 19.44
C SER A 213 14.67 -0.57 18.39
N PRO A 214 14.05 0.57 18.71
CA PRO A 214 14.02 1.77 17.86
C PRO A 214 15.39 2.33 17.45
N ARG A 215 16.49 1.84 18.06
CA ARG A 215 17.87 2.19 17.73
C ARG A 215 18.60 1.11 16.93
N GLY A 216 17.93 0.00 16.60
CA GLY A 216 18.51 -1.11 15.83
C GLY A 216 19.25 -2.16 16.66
N GLU A 217 19.13 -2.12 17.99
CA GLU A 217 19.68 -3.14 18.89
C GLU A 217 18.79 -4.38 18.86
N ILE A 218 19.39 -5.56 18.81
CA ILE A 218 18.65 -6.81 18.89
C ILE A 218 18.30 -7.05 20.36
N LEU A 219 17.00 -7.02 20.68
CA LEU A 219 16.47 -7.25 22.02
C LEU A 219 16.35 -8.75 22.32
N ALA A 220 15.97 -9.53 21.31
CA ALA A 220 15.80 -10.97 21.40
C ALA A 220 15.96 -11.59 20.01
N HIS A 221 16.50 -12.80 19.94
CA HIS A 221 16.72 -13.53 18.69
C HIS A 221 16.64 -15.04 18.91
N ALA A 222 15.76 -15.70 18.18
CA ALA A 222 15.62 -17.15 18.17
C ALA A 222 16.63 -17.77 17.19
N GLY A 223 17.03 -19.02 17.46
CA GLY A 223 17.79 -19.82 16.51
C GLY A 223 16.89 -20.48 15.47
N ARG A 224 17.25 -21.71 15.09
CA ARG A 224 16.60 -22.50 14.03
C ARG A 224 15.74 -23.65 14.58
N GLU A 225 15.37 -23.55 15.86
CA GLU A 225 14.59 -24.55 16.58
C GLU A 225 13.22 -23.98 16.98
N GLU A 226 12.28 -24.88 17.27
CA GLU A 226 10.97 -24.48 17.77
C GLU A 226 11.11 -23.87 19.16
N THR A 227 10.55 -22.68 19.36
CA THR A 227 10.70 -21.95 20.61
C THR A 227 9.61 -20.90 20.80
N VAL A 228 9.43 -20.50 22.06
CA VAL A 228 8.69 -19.30 22.42
C VAL A 228 9.70 -18.24 22.86
N LEU A 229 9.87 -17.20 22.05
CA LEU A 229 10.78 -16.11 22.34
C LEU A 229 10.00 -14.94 22.94
N THR A 230 10.22 -14.62 24.22
CA THR A 230 9.53 -13.49 24.88
C THR A 230 10.44 -12.26 24.90
N VAL A 231 9.88 -11.10 24.59
CA VAL A 231 10.57 -9.81 24.61
C VAL A 231 9.74 -8.76 25.34
N GLU A 232 10.44 -7.87 26.05
CA GLU A 232 9.86 -6.70 26.70
C GLU A 232 10.09 -5.44 25.86
N LEU A 233 9.02 -4.74 25.51
CA LEU A 233 9.05 -3.48 24.78
C LEU A 233 8.82 -2.33 25.75
N ASP A 234 9.80 -1.45 25.89
CA ASP A 234 9.74 -0.29 26.78
C ASP A 234 9.32 0.97 25.99
N PRO A 235 8.11 1.51 26.21
CA PRO A 235 7.64 2.73 25.54
C PRO A 235 8.56 3.94 25.75
N GLU A 236 9.31 4.01 26.86
CA GLU A 236 10.27 5.10 27.08
C GLU A 236 11.47 5.03 26.13
N LYS A 237 11.89 3.83 25.70
CA LYS A 237 12.93 3.69 24.66
C LYS A 237 12.45 4.22 23.31
N LEU A 238 11.18 3.99 22.98
CA LEU A 238 10.54 4.55 21.79
C LEU A 238 10.49 6.08 21.85
N ALA A 239 9.99 6.63 22.95
CA ALA A 239 9.91 8.06 23.16
C ALA A 239 11.30 8.72 23.16
N ALA A 240 12.29 8.11 23.79
CA ALA A 240 13.66 8.58 23.82
C ALA A 240 14.31 8.58 22.42
N SER A 241 14.05 7.58 21.58
CA SER A 241 14.54 7.56 20.20
C SER A 241 13.97 8.74 19.40
N ARG A 242 12.64 8.94 19.47
CA ARG A 242 11.94 10.02 18.74
C ARG A 242 12.28 11.43 19.25
N ARG A 243 12.71 11.58 20.52
CA ARG A 243 13.16 12.86 21.07
C ARG A 243 14.52 13.31 20.50
N LEU A 244 15.40 12.38 20.12
CA LEU A 244 16.73 12.71 19.58
C LEU A 244 16.64 13.20 18.13
N PHE A 245 15.90 12.48 17.31
CA PHE A 245 15.48 12.85 15.96
C PHE A 245 14.13 12.18 15.75
N ASN A 246 13.19 12.78 15.01
CA ASN A 246 11.89 12.15 14.77
C ASN A 246 11.69 11.93 13.27
N THR A 247 11.95 10.72 12.81
CA THR A 247 11.73 10.30 11.43
C THR A 247 10.33 9.74 11.22
N SER A 248 9.43 9.71 12.22
CA SER A 248 8.07 9.20 12.01
C SER A 248 7.22 10.11 11.12
N ALA A 249 7.58 11.40 11.03
CA ALA A 249 6.98 12.34 10.10
C ALA A 249 7.48 12.09 8.66
N SER A 250 6.60 12.23 7.69
CA SER A 250 7.00 12.27 6.28
C SER A 250 7.84 13.52 6.00
N PRO A 251 8.79 13.47 5.06
CA PRO A 251 9.43 14.69 4.56
C PRO A 251 8.36 15.65 4.03
N PRO A 252 8.65 16.97 3.99
CA PRO A 252 7.75 17.93 3.38
C PRO A 252 7.46 17.53 1.92
N PRO A 253 6.22 17.76 1.43
CA PRO A 253 5.89 17.45 0.05
C PRO A 253 6.74 18.29 -0.90
N THR A 254 7.02 17.74 -2.09
CA THR A 254 7.68 18.48 -3.17
C THR A 254 6.84 19.70 -3.56
N PRO A 255 7.45 20.91 -3.66
CA PRO A 255 6.77 22.09 -4.18
C PRO A 255 6.12 21.81 -5.54
N PRO A 256 4.83 22.15 -5.75
CA PRO A 256 4.13 21.87 -7.00
C PRO A 256 4.84 22.47 -8.23
N GLU A 257 5.52 23.60 -8.08
CA GLU A 257 6.29 24.26 -9.14
C GLU A 257 7.38 23.36 -9.72
N GLU A 258 7.98 22.48 -8.91
CA GLU A 258 9.00 21.55 -9.40
C GLU A 258 8.44 20.50 -10.37
N LYS A 259 7.13 20.25 -10.34
CA LYS A 259 6.46 19.34 -11.28
C LYS A 259 6.08 20.03 -12.59
N ILE A 260 6.07 21.37 -12.63
CA ILE A 260 5.79 22.14 -13.84
C ILE A 260 7.10 22.25 -14.61
N LYS A 261 7.18 21.59 -15.78
CA LYS A 261 8.40 21.49 -16.57
C LYS A 261 8.21 22.09 -17.95
N THR A 262 9.25 22.72 -18.47
CA THR A 262 9.38 22.96 -19.91
C THR A 262 9.59 21.62 -20.65
N LEU A 263 9.32 21.59 -21.96
CA LEU A 263 9.51 20.37 -22.75
C LEU A 263 10.96 19.81 -22.67
N PRO A 264 12.03 20.62 -22.77
CA PRO A 264 13.41 20.10 -22.65
C PRO A 264 13.72 19.49 -21.27
N GLU A 265 13.25 20.11 -20.18
CA GLU A 265 13.42 19.58 -18.83
C GLU A 265 12.65 18.28 -18.65
N LEU A 266 11.42 18.22 -19.16
CA LEU A 266 10.58 17.04 -19.10
C LEU A 266 11.17 15.88 -19.90
N LEU A 267 11.74 16.14 -21.08
CA LEU A 267 12.43 15.11 -21.87
C LEU A 267 13.58 14.47 -21.11
N SER A 268 14.36 15.28 -20.39
CA SER A 268 15.46 14.79 -19.54
C SER A 268 14.95 13.88 -18.41
N GLU A 269 13.84 14.27 -17.79
CA GLU A 269 13.24 13.51 -16.70
C GLU A 269 12.57 12.20 -17.17
N VAL A 270 11.86 12.25 -18.30
CA VAL A 270 11.28 11.07 -18.94
C VAL A 270 12.39 10.09 -19.33
N PHE A 271 13.51 10.58 -19.86
CA PHE A 271 14.67 9.75 -20.17
C PHE A 271 15.21 9.05 -18.92
N ARG A 272 15.44 9.78 -17.83
CA ARG A 272 15.89 9.20 -16.55
C ARG A 272 14.94 8.11 -16.04
N ARG A 273 13.63 8.38 -16.05
CA ARG A 273 12.63 7.39 -15.60
C ARG A 273 12.59 6.16 -16.49
N ARG A 274 12.76 6.31 -17.82
CA ARG A 274 12.86 5.16 -18.74
C ARG A 274 14.09 4.31 -18.50
N CYS A 275 15.24 4.89 -18.14
CA CYS A 275 16.42 4.12 -17.75
C CYS A 275 16.18 3.24 -16.51
N LEU A 276 15.20 3.59 -15.66
CA LEU A 276 14.74 2.78 -14.53
C LEU A 276 13.65 1.76 -14.91
N GLY A 277 13.28 1.67 -16.19
CA GLY A 277 12.22 0.78 -16.69
C GLY A 277 10.79 1.29 -16.45
N HIS A 278 10.62 2.54 -15.99
CA HIS A 278 9.30 3.11 -15.73
C HIS A 278 8.54 3.42 -17.03
N ARG A 279 7.25 3.13 -17.05
CA ARG A 279 6.32 3.42 -18.15
C ARG A 279 5.56 4.72 -17.90
N MET A 280 5.62 5.63 -18.86
CA MET A 280 4.95 6.91 -18.83
C MET A 280 3.49 6.78 -19.28
N VAL A 281 2.61 7.39 -18.49
CA VAL A 281 1.23 7.69 -18.88
C VAL A 281 1.16 9.15 -19.31
N PHE A 282 0.54 9.42 -20.44
CA PHE A 282 0.28 10.78 -20.92
C PHE A 282 -1.21 11.03 -21.11
N THR A 283 -1.66 12.20 -20.67
CA THR A 283 -2.97 12.77 -21.03
C THR A 283 -2.82 14.27 -21.24
N ASN A 284 -3.82 14.90 -21.83
CA ASN A 284 -3.87 16.35 -21.96
C ASN A 284 -5.30 16.89 -21.94
N GLY A 285 -5.42 18.17 -21.60
CA GLY A 285 -6.69 18.88 -21.60
C GLY A 285 -6.55 20.33 -21.15
N CYS A 286 -7.68 21.05 -21.15
CA CYS A 286 -7.74 22.44 -20.73
C CYS A 286 -7.73 22.58 -19.20
N PHE A 287 -8.38 21.66 -18.47
CA PHE A 287 -8.47 21.67 -16.99
C PHE A 287 -8.80 23.05 -16.39
N ASP A 288 -9.79 23.73 -16.96
CA ASP A 288 -10.05 25.12 -16.60
C ASP A 288 -10.61 25.27 -15.16
N LEU A 289 -11.79 24.69 -14.90
CA LEU A 289 -12.28 24.47 -13.54
C LEU A 289 -12.14 23.00 -13.20
N LEU A 290 -11.22 22.69 -12.28
CA LEU A 290 -11.02 21.32 -11.78
C LEU A 290 -12.25 20.85 -11.00
N HIS A 291 -12.61 19.59 -11.16
CA HIS A 291 -13.75 18.96 -10.47
C HIS A 291 -13.51 17.47 -10.25
N ALA A 292 -14.39 16.80 -9.51
CA ALA A 292 -14.27 15.38 -9.14
C ALA A 292 -14.04 14.45 -10.35
N GLY A 293 -14.72 14.71 -11.47
CA GLY A 293 -14.49 13.99 -12.74
C GLY A 293 -13.03 14.01 -13.21
N HIS A 294 -12.37 15.18 -13.20
CA HIS A 294 -10.94 15.28 -13.55
C HIS A 294 -10.05 14.54 -12.55
N VAL A 295 -10.32 14.67 -11.25
CA VAL A 295 -9.50 14.04 -10.20
C VAL A 295 -9.56 12.51 -10.29
N SER A 296 -10.76 11.94 -10.44
CA SER A 296 -10.94 10.49 -10.65
C SER A 296 -10.24 10.01 -11.91
N TYR A 297 -10.43 10.74 -13.02
CA TYR A 297 -9.82 10.42 -14.30
C TYR A 297 -8.28 10.40 -14.23
N LEU A 298 -7.66 11.41 -13.61
CA LEU A 298 -6.21 11.48 -13.46
C LEU A 298 -5.67 10.39 -12.52
N TYR A 299 -6.39 10.08 -11.44
CA TYR A 299 -6.04 8.97 -10.54
C TYR A 299 -6.06 7.62 -11.26
N GLU A 300 -7.10 7.35 -12.04
CA GLU A 300 -7.23 6.13 -12.83
C GLU A 300 -6.17 6.06 -13.93
N ALA A 301 -5.90 7.17 -14.62
CA ALA A 301 -4.83 7.27 -15.60
C ALA A 301 -3.46 6.94 -14.98
N ARG A 302 -3.14 7.57 -13.83
CA ARG A 302 -1.88 7.32 -13.11
C ARG A 302 -1.70 5.87 -12.70
N SER A 303 -2.79 5.15 -12.43
CA SER A 303 -2.77 3.73 -12.02
C SER A 303 -2.44 2.77 -13.16
N LEU A 304 -2.39 3.23 -14.42
CA LEU A 304 -2.10 2.38 -15.58
C LEU A 304 -0.60 2.23 -15.86
N GLY A 305 0.25 3.08 -15.28
CA GLY A 305 1.69 3.09 -15.47
C GLY A 305 2.43 3.59 -14.24
N ASP A 306 3.70 3.95 -14.41
CA ASP A 306 4.60 4.23 -13.30
C ASP A 306 4.71 5.73 -12.99
N PHE A 307 4.31 6.60 -13.92
CA PHE A 307 4.18 8.04 -13.70
C PHE A 307 3.27 8.73 -14.72
N LEU A 308 2.65 9.85 -14.34
CA LEU A 308 1.70 10.60 -15.16
C LEU A 308 2.23 11.98 -15.56
N VAL A 309 2.24 12.23 -16.87
CA VAL A 309 2.47 13.55 -17.48
C VAL A 309 1.14 14.11 -17.98
N VAL A 310 0.84 15.35 -17.61
CA VAL A 310 -0.33 16.09 -18.08
C VAL A 310 0.11 17.22 -19.01
N GLY A 311 -0.28 17.14 -20.28
CA GLY A 311 -0.22 18.27 -21.20
C GLY A 311 -1.35 19.26 -20.90
N LEU A 312 -1.00 20.49 -20.52
CA LEU A 312 -1.94 21.56 -20.25
C LEU A 312 -2.00 22.53 -21.43
N ASN A 313 -3.19 22.74 -22.00
CA ASN A 313 -3.37 23.77 -23.02
C ASN A 313 -3.11 25.16 -22.43
N SER A 314 -2.32 25.97 -23.11
CA SER A 314 -2.11 27.40 -22.80
C SER A 314 -3.41 28.21 -22.86
N ASP A 315 -3.39 29.42 -22.32
CA ASP A 315 -4.52 30.34 -22.40
C ASP A 315 -4.88 30.68 -23.85
N ALA A 316 -3.88 30.87 -24.72
CA ALA A 316 -4.08 31.11 -26.14
C ALA A 316 -4.72 29.90 -26.85
N SER A 317 -4.25 28.69 -26.55
CA SER A 317 -4.80 27.43 -27.09
C SER A 317 -6.26 27.25 -26.67
N VAL A 318 -6.56 27.44 -25.38
CA VAL A 318 -7.93 27.30 -24.87
C VAL A 318 -8.87 28.34 -25.49
N ARG A 319 -8.43 29.60 -25.66
CA ARG A 319 -9.24 30.64 -26.32
C ARG A 319 -9.62 30.27 -27.74
N ARG A 320 -8.70 29.68 -28.52
CA ARG A 320 -8.98 29.22 -29.89
C ARG A 320 -9.95 28.05 -29.93
N ILE A 321 -9.82 27.10 -28.99
CA ILE A 321 -10.63 25.87 -28.97
C ILE A 321 -12.03 26.10 -28.36
N LYS A 322 -12.14 26.94 -27.34
CA LYS A 322 -13.35 27.09 -26.50
C LYS A 322 -14.00 28.47 -26.57
N GLY A 323 -13.38 29.43 -27.26
CA GLY A 323 -13.87 30.80 -27.41
C GLY A 323 -13.21 31.79 -26.44
N PRO A 324 -13.45 33.11 -26.64
CA PRO A 324 -12.71 34.18 -25.98
C PRO A 324 -12.96 34.30 -24.47
N GLU A 325 -14.09 33.77 -23.97
CA GLU A 325 -14.42 33.76 -22.53
C GLU A 325 -13.71 32.65 -21.74
N ARG A 326 -12.82 31.88 -22.38
CA ARG A 326 -12.17 30.69 -21.83
C ARG A 326 -10.66 30.76 -22.12
N PRO A 327 -9.77 30.40 -21.19
CA PRO A 327 -10.06 29.85 -19.87
C PRO A 327 -10.46 30.93 -18.86
N ILE A 328 -11.13 30.51 -17.78
CA ILE A 328 -11.43 31.36 -16.63
C ILE A 328 -10.18 31.52 -15.78
N ASN A 329 -9.48 30.42 -15.51
CA ASN A 329 -8.25 30.42 -14.72
C ASN A 329 -7.03 30.51 -15.65
N PRO A 330 -6.07 31.41 -15.39
CA PRO A 330 -4.82 31.48 -16.14
C PRO A 330 -4.04 30.16 -16.12
N GLU A 331 -3.27 29.90 -17.18
CA GLU A 331 -2.53 28.64 -17.36
C GLU A 331 -1.57 28.30 -16.21
N ARG A 332 -0.94 29.31 -15.61
CA ARG A 332 -0.01 29.12 -14.48
C ARG A 332 -0.75 28.60 -13.24
N GLU A 333 -1.93 29.13 -12.96
CA GLU A 333 -2.76 28.70 -11.83
C GLU A 333 -3.31 27.30 -12.06
N ARG A 334 -3.81 27.03 -13.28
CA ARG A 334 -4.25 25.68 -13.68
C ARG A 334 -3.12 24.66 -13.56
N ALA A 335 -1.90 25.01 -13.97
CA ALA A 335 -0.74 24.15 -13.85
C ALA A 335 -0.38 23.85 -12.39
N LEU A 336 -0.41 24.87 -11.52
CA LEU A 336 -0.12 24.72 -10.10
C LEU A 336 -1.14 23.82 -9.40
N VAL A 337 -2.44 24.01 -9.69
CA VAL A 337 -3.52 23.17 -9.16
C VAL A 337 -3.35 21.71 -9.60
N LEU A 338 -3.04 21.47 -10.88
CA LEU A 338 -2.80 20.13 -11.39
C LEU A 338 -1.56 19.49 -10.75
N ALA A 339 -0.45 20.23 -10.66
CA ALA A 339 0.79 19.75 -10.04
C ALA A 339 0.61 19.40 -8.56
N SER A 340 -0.31 20.06 -7.87
CA SER A 340 -0.62 19.79 -6.46
C SER A 340 -1.34 18.45 -6.25
N LEU A 341 -1.88 17.83 -7.30
CA LEU A 341 -2.54 16.53 -7.19
C LEU A 341 -1.50 15.41 -6.97
N ALA A 342 -1.76 14.55 -5.98
CA ALA A 342 -0.87 13.43 -5.65
C ALA A 342 -0.65 12.44 -6.81
N CYS A 343 -1.61 12.34 -7.73
CA CYS A 343 -1.53 11.44 -8.89
C CYS A 343 -0.83 12.06 -10.12
N VAL A 344 -0.45 13.35 -10.08
CA VAL A 344 0.23 14.03 -11.19
C VAL A 344 1.72 14.14 -10.87
N ASP A 345 2.56 13.55 -11.72
CA ASP A 345 4.02 13.62 -11.58
C ASP A 345 4.58 14.86 -12.27
N TYR A 346 4.12 15.18 -13.50
CA TYR A 346 4.58 16.35 -14.26
C TYR A 346 3.45 17.05 -15.02
N VAL A 347 3.58 18.37 -15.16
CA VAL A 347 2.73 19.21 -16.01
C VAL A 347 3.60 19.92 -17.03
N VAL A 348 3.18 19.90 -18.29
CA VAL A 348 3.82 20.66 -19.39
C VAL A 348 2.78 21.49 -20.10
N ILE A 349 3.03 22.79 -20.19
CA ILE A 349 2.15 23.72 -20.91
C ILE A 349 2.51 23.68 -22.40
N PHE A 350 1.51 23.65 -23.28
CA PHE A 350 1.71 23.72 -24.72
C PHE A 350 0.72 24.67 -25.40
N GLU A 351 1.17 25.28 -26.49
CA GLU A 351 0.42 26.33 -27.18
C GLU A 351 -0.38 25.84 -28.37
N GLU A 352 -0.03 24.70 -28.94
CA GLU A 352 -0.69 24.13 -30.11
C GLU A 352 -2.16 23.76 -29.82
N ASP A 353 -2.98 23.66 -30.87
CA ASP A 353 -4.40 23.28 -30.74
C ASP A 353 -4.57 21.79 -30.40
N THR A 354 -3.56 20.98 -30.77
CA THR A 354 -3.52 19.54 -30.48
C THR A 354 -2.22 19.16 -29.78
N PRO A 355 -2.22 18.10 -28.96
CA PRO A 355 -1.03 17.65 -28.22
C PRO A 355 -0.04 16.87 -29.10
N GLU A 356 -0.23 16.79 -30.43
CA GLU A 356 0.49 15.85 -31.29
C GLU A 356 2.01 15.99 -31.19
N ARG A 357 2.51 17.22 -31.20
CA ARG A 357 3.94 17.52 -31.08
C ARG A 357 4.51 17.00 -29.75
N LEU A 358 3.79 17.22 -28.64
CA LEU A 358 4.18 16.69 -27.34
C LEU A 358 4.18 15.16 -27.33
N ILE A 359 3.14 14.53 -27.87
CA ILE A 359 3.04 13.07 -27.93
C ILE A 359 4.20 12.48 -28.73
N ARG A 360 4.57 13.09 -29.86
CA ARG A 360 5.71 12.63 -30.67
C ARG A 360 7.03 12.80 -29.94
N ALA A 361 7.25 13.96 -29.31
CA ALA A 361 8.48 14.24 -28.56
C ALA A 361 8.65 13.32 -27.34
N LEU A 362 7.59 13.18 -26.54
CA LEU A 362 7.61 12.39 -25.30
C LEU A 362 7.50 10.88 -25.58
N SER A 363 6.82 10.49 -26.66
CA SER A 363 6.59 9.10 -27.08
C SER A 363 6.02 8.21 -25.96
N PRO A 364 4.86 8.52 -25.37
CA PRO A 364 4.31 7.79 -24.22
C PRO A 364 4.07 6.31 -24.49
N GLU A 365 4.33 5.47 -23.50
CA GLU A 365 3.97 4.04 -23.55
C GLU A 365 2.45 3.87 -23.39
N ILE A 366 1.79 4.78 -22.66
CA ILE A 366 0.34 4.75 -22.43
C ILE A 366 -0.26 6.13 -22.71
N LEU A 367 -1.15 6.21 -23.69
CA LEU A 367 -1.93 7.42 -23.98
C LEU A 367 -3.34 7.24 -23.44
N VAL A 368 -3.76 8.14 -22.54
CA VAL A 368 -5.07 8.07 -21.90
C VAL A 368 -5.97 9.19 -22.37
N LYS A 369 -7.23 8.87 -22.68
CA LYS A 369 -8.29 9.82 -22.97
C LYS A 369 -9.58 9.48 -22.24
N GLY A 370 -10.40 10.49 -21.98
CA GLY A 370 -11.78 10.27 -21.51
C GLY A 370 -12.62 9.60 -22.60
N ALA A 371 -13.66 8.88 -22.20
CA ALA A 371 -14.52 8.11 -23.10
C ALA A 371 -15.34 8.94 -24.12
N ASP A 372 -15.23 10.27 -24.11
CA ASP A 372 -15.97 11.18 -25.00
C ASP A 372 -15.57 11.07 -26.48
N TRP A 373 -14.43 10.44 -26.78
CA TRP A 373 -13.87 10.38 -28.13
C TRP A 373 -13.82 8.94 -28.68
N PRO A 374 -14.32 8.71 -29.90
CA PRO A 374 -13.99 7.52 -30.68
C PRO A 374 -12.47 7.37 -30.78
N GLU A 375 -11.97 6.14 -30.71
CA GLU A 375 -10.54 5.85 -30.62
C GLU A 375 -9.76 6.33 -31.86
N ASP A 376 -10.40 6.24 -33.02
CA ASP A 376 -9.94 6.75 -34.33
C ASP A 376 -9.81 8.28 -34.38
N LYS A 377 -10.41 9.00 -33.43
CA LYS A 377 -10.32 10.47 -33.32
C LYS A 377 -9.33 10.93 -32.25
N ILE A 378 -8.64 10.02 -31.57
CA ILE A 378 -7.64 10.36 -30.56
C ILE A 378 -6.34 10.77 -31.25
N VAL A 379 -6.02 12.07 -31.19
CA VAL A 379 -4.76 12.62 -31.70
C VAL A 379 -3.57 11.86 -31.08
N GLY A 380 -2.69 11.34 -31.94
CA GLY A 380 -1.49 10.61 -31.55
C GLY A 380 -1.68 9.11 -31.30
N ALA A 381 -2.90 8.57 -31.40
CA ALA A 381 -3.17 7.15 -31.18
C ALA A 381 -2.36 6.24 -32.12
N ASP A 382 -2.36 6.54 -33.42
CA ASP A 382 -1.64 5.74 -34.42
C ASP A 382 -0.13 5.72 -34.16
N PHE A 383 0.44 6.87 -33.79
CA PHE A 383 1.86 6.99 -33.47
C PHE A 383 2.24 6.15 -32.24
N VAL A 384 1.43 6.21 -31.17
CA VAL A 384 1.68 5.44 -29.94
C VAL A 384 1.57 3.94 -30.22
N LYS A 385 0.54 3.49 -30.94
CA LYS A 385 0.35 2.08 -31.31
C LYS A 385 1.46 1.55 -32.22
N ALA A 386 1.87 2.32 -33.21
CA ALA A 386 2.96 1.95 -34.13
C ALA A 386 4.29 1.69 -33.41
N ARG A 387 4.46 2.25 -32.20
CA ARG A 387 5.64 2.05 -31.34
C ARG A 387 5.43 1.00 -30.25
N GLY A 388 4.34 0.23 -30.31
CA GLY A 388 3.99 -0.80 -29.33
C GLY A 388 3.36 -0.24 -28.03
N GLY A 389 3.03 1.05 -28.00
CA GLY A 389 2.32 1.66 -26.88
C GLY A 389 0.82 1.35 -26.88
N ARG A 390 0.15 1.67 -25.77
CA ARG A 390 -1.27 1.38 -25.54
C ARG A 390 -2.09 2.66 -25.46
N VAL A 391 -3.24 2.67 -26.12
CA VAL A 391 -4.24 3.73 -25.98
C VAL A 391 -5.35 3.23 -25.06
N VAL A 392 -5.68 3.99 -24.01
CA VAL A 392 -6.70 3.62 -23.02
C VAL A 392 -7.77 4.70 -22.93
N ARG A 393 -9.03 4.27 -23.05
CA ARG A 393 -10.20 5.12 -22.85
C ARG A 393 -10.79 4.81 -21.48
N LEU A 394 -10.89 5.82 -20.63
CA LEU A 394 -11.44 5.67 -19.28
C LEU A 394 -12.88 6.21 -19.23
N PRO A 395 -13.83 5.45 -18.66
CA PRO A 395 -15.18 5.92 -18.45
C PRO A 395 -15.19 7.03 -17.39
N PHE A 396 -16.06 8.03 -17.54
CA PHE A 396 -16.24 9.06 -16.52
C PHE A 396 -17.10 8.53 -15.39
N ARG A 397 -16.54 8.48 -14.17
CA ARG A 397 -17.29 8.08 -12.97
C ARG A 397 -18.29 9.14 -12.48
N PHE A 398 -18.09 10.40 -12.85
CA PHE A 398 -18.91 11.53 -12.40
C PHE A 398 -19.44 12.30 -13.61
N GLN A 399 -20.75 12.59 -13.63
CA GLN A 399 -21.39 13.37 -14.70
C GLN A 399 -21.24 14.90 -14.51
N VAL A 400 -20.02 15.35 -14.26
CA VAL A 400 -19.71 16.77 -14.01
C VAL A 400 -18.77 17.29 -15.11
N SER A 401 -19.05 18.48 -15.62
CA SER A 401 -18.16 19.17 -16.57
C SER A 401 -18.04 20.66 -16.21
N THR A 402 -16.92 21.28 -16.60
CA THR A 402 -16.72 22.72 -16.40
C THR A 402 -17.84 23.55 -17.04
N THR A 403 -18.33 23.16 -18.22
CA THR A 403 -19.46 23.85 -18.88
C THR A 403 -20.72 23.81 -18.04
N ARG A 404 -21.10 22.64 -17.51
CA ARG A 404 -22.27 22.51 -16.64
C ARG A 404 -22.15 23.32 -15.35
N ILE A 405 -20.95 23.36 -14.76
CA ILE A 405 -20.68 24.20 -13.58
C ILE A 405 -20.92 25.68 -13.90
N ILE A 406 -20.42 26.15 -15.04
CA ILE A 406 -20.59 27.55 -15.47
C ILE A 406 -22.05 27.87 -15.79
N GLU A 407 -22.74 26.97 -16.49
CA GLU A 407 -24.17 27.11 -16.77
C GLU A 407 -24.98 27.22 -15.49
N ARG A 408 -24.68 26.39 -14.48
CA ARG A 408 -25.32 26.45 -13.16
C ARG A 408 -25.03 27.78 -12.44
N ILE A 409 -23.80 28.29 -12.52
CA ILE A 409 -23.45 29.60 -11.95
C ILE A 409 -24.20 30.73 -12.67
N ARG A 410 -24.34 30.65 -14.00
CA ARG A 410 -25.04 31.64 -14.83
C ARG A 410 -26.58 31.55 -14.71
N ARG A 411 -27.12 30.43 -14.20
CA ARG A 411 -28.57 30.20 -14.01
C ARG A 411 -28.85 29.65 -12.59
N PRO A 412 -28.82 30.51 -11.56
CA PRO A 412 -29.01 30.07 -10.17
C PRO A 412 -30.41 29.49 -9.86
N ASP A 413 -31.43 29.71 -10.70
CA ASP A 413 -32.84 29.40 -10.38
C ASP A 413 -33.45 28.15 -11.08
N SER A 414 -32.67 27.12 -11.43
CA SER A 414 -33.25 25.85 -11.89
C SER A 414 -33.20 24.79 -10.78
N PRO A 415 -34.34 24.33 -10.23
CA PRO A 415 -34.36 23.37 -9.14
C PRO A 415 -33.79 22.03 -9.61
N ASP A 416 -32.76 21.55 -8.89
CA ASP A 416 -32.22 20.20 -9.05
C ASP A 416 -33.37 19.18 -8.92
N GLN A 417 -33.48 18.31 -9.92
CA GLN A 417 -34.33 17.13 -9.84
C GLN A 417 -33.91 16.32 -8.61
N LYS A 418 -34.82 16.20 -7.64
CA LYS A 418 -34.71 15.27 -6.52
C LYS A 418 -34.39 13.86 -7.07
N PRO A 419 -33.47 13.10 -6.44
CA PRO A 419 -33.38 11.67 -6.72
C PRO A 419 -34.72 11.01 -6.36
N ALA A 420 -35.20 10.13 -7.23
CA ALA A 420 -36.40 9.33 -6.99
C ALA A 420 -36.18 8.43 -5.75
N ASP A 421 -37.20 8.35 -4.91
CA ASP A 421 -37.26 7.57 -3.66
C ASP A 421 -36.92 6.09 -3.85
#